data_AF-A0A4Q9FRB9-F1
#
_entry.id   AF-A0A4Q9FRB9-F1
#
_cell.length_a   1.000
_cell.length_b   1.000
_cell.length_c   1.000
_cell.angle_alpha   90.00
_cell.angle_beta   90.00
_cell.angle_gamma   90.00
#
_symmetry.space_group_name_H-M   'P 1'
#
loop_
_entity.id
_entity.type
_entity.pdbx_description
1 polymer ?
#
loop_
_entity_poly.entity_id
_entity_poly.type
_entity_poly.pdbx_seq_one_letter_code
_entity_poly.pdbx_strand_id
1 'polypeptide(L)' 'MASLICPNCGEDSFTWSLDEEISELTIWNCYKCEYQAYENEKDERNCQNCERRTETKLKDNRKEYWWCSDCNSKSEIKTA' A
#
# COMPACT_ATOMS: atom_id res chain seq x y z
N MET A 1 4.89 13.00 9.51
CA MET A 1 4.40 11.88 8.68
C MET A 1 4.36 12.39 7.26
N ALA A 2 5.07 11.75 6.34
CA ALA A 2 5.00 12.12 4.93
C ALA A 2 3.77 11.43 4.32
N SER A 3 2.95 12.18 3.60
CA SER A 3 1.94 11.61 2.71
C SER A 3 2.62 10.99 1.50
N LEU A 4 1.95 9.99 0.94
CA LEU A 4 2.30 9.36 -0.32
C LEU A 4 1.13 9.49 -1.29
N ILE A 5 1.42 9.23 -2.56
CA ILE A 5 0.41 9.22 -3.61
C ILE A 5 -0.54 8.03 -3.39
N CYS A 6 -1.84 8.30 -3.31
CA CYS A 6 -2.83 7.27 -3.11
C CYS A 6 -2.93 6.35 -4.34
N PRO A 7 -2.83 5.03 -4.16
CA PRO A 7 -3.00 4.08 -5.25
C PRO A 7 -4.41 4.10 -5.84
N ASN A 8 -5.42 4.59 -5.12
CA ASN A 8 -6.80 4.62 -5.57
C ASN A 8 -7.15 5.91 -6.35
N CYS A 9 -6.87 7.09 -5.78
CA CYS A 9 -7.26 8.37 -6.39
C CYS A 9 -6.12 9.20 -6.98
N GLY A 10 -4.85 8.85 -6.74
CA GLY A 10 -3.69 9.59 -7.25
C GLY A 10 -3.34 10.89 -6.52
N GLU A 11 -4.06 11.24 -5.45
CA GLU A 11 -3.75 12.42 -4.62
C GLU A 11 -2.64 12.10 -3.60
N ASP A 12 -1.78 13.09 -3.30
CA ASP A 12 -0.77 13.01 -2.23
C ASP A 12 -1.45 13.10 -0.86
N SER A 13 -2.09 12.02 -0.46
CA SER A 13 -2.95 12.00 0.72
C SER A 13 -3.05 10.62 1.36
N PHE A 14 -2.09 9.75 1.09
CA PHE A 14 -2.03 8.38 1.59
C PHE A 14 -1.04 8.27 2.73
N THR A 15 -1.50 7.86 3.90
CA THR A 15 -0.71 7.80 5.14
C THR A 15 -0.89 6.44 5.79
N TRP A 16 0.09 6.04 6.60
CA TRP A 16 0.07 4.77 7.33
C TRP A 16 0.03 4.98 8.85
N SER A 17 -0.50 3.99 9.55
CA SER A 17 -0.52 3.89 11.01
C SER A 17 -0.42 2.41 11.41
N LEU A 18 0.34 2.12 12.47
CA LEU A 18 0.35 0.81 13.10
C LEU A 18 -0.79 0.74 14.12
N ASP A 19 -1.51 -0.37 14.13
CA ASP A 19 -2.47 -0.68 15.20
C ASP A 19 -1.96 -1.88 15.99
N GLU A 20 -0.99 -1.62 16.87
CA GLU A 20 -0.28 -2.65 17.66
C GLU A 20 -1.20 -3.43 18.62
N GLU A 21 -2.43 -2.97 18.85
CA GLU A 21 -3.41 -3.62 19.73
C GLU A 21 -4.32 -4.62 18.99
N ILE A 22 -4.57 -4.41 17.68
CA ILE A 22 -5.51 -5.22 16.89
C ILE A 22 -4.80 -6.11 15.86
N SER A 23 -3.65 -5.69 15.30
CA SER A 23 -2.96 -6.46 14.26
C SER A 23 -1.48 -6.09 14.09
N GLU A 24 -0.65 -7.07 13.70
CA GLU A 24 0.70 -6.80 13.21
C GLU A 24 0.71 -6.13 11.81
N LEU A 25 -0.45 -5.75 11.27
CA LEU A 25 -0.59 -5.15 9.95
C LEU A 25 -0.55 -3.62 10.01
N THR A 26 0.17 -3.02 9.08
CA THR A 26 0.18 -1.57 8.86
C THR A 26 -1.11 -1.17 8.15
N ILE A 27 -1.85 -0.20 8.72
CA ILE A 27 -3.08 0.33 8.13
C ILE A 27 -2.73 1.54 7.29
N TRP A 28 -3.08 1.49 6.01
CA TRP A 28 -2.99 2.61 5.10
C TRP A 28 -4.35 3.26 4.90
N ASN A 29 -4.40 4.59 4.93
CA ASN A 29 -5.59 5.41 4.77
C ASN A 29 -5.33 6.55 3.78
N CYS A 30 -6.33 6.86 2.95
CA CYS A 30 -6.38 8.09 2.19
C CYS A 30 -7.43 9.05 2.74
N TYR A 31 -7.02 10.22 3.23
CA TYR A 31 -7.95 11.22 3.77
C TYR A 31 -8.71 12.02 2.70
N LYS A 32 -8.49 11.75 1.40
CA LYS A 32 -9.20 12.38 0.27
C LYS A 32 -10.33 11.53 -0.30
N CYS A 33 -10.09 10.24 -0.47
CA CYS A 33 -11.06 9.31 -1.05
C CYS A 33 -11.52 8.22 -0.07
N GLU A 34 -11.11 8.33 1.19
CA GLU A 34 -11.46 7.41 2.29
C GLU A 34 -11.04 5.96 2.01
N TYR A 35 -10.12 5.77 1.06
CA TYR A 35 -9.58 4.46 0.71
C TYR A 35 -8.72 3.92 1.85
N GLN A 36 -8.93 2.65 2.19
CA GLN A 36 -8.17 1.94 3.21
C GLN A 36 -7.60 0.65 2.65
N ALA A 37 -6.37 0.32 3.06
CA ALA A 37 -5.72 -0.94 2.77
C ALA A 37 -4.86 -1.38 3.95
N TYR A 38 -4.57 -2.67 4.01
CA TYR A 38 -3.72 -3.27 5.03
C TYR A 38 -2.45 -3.80 4.38
N GLU A 39 -1.31 -3.55 5.01
CA GLU A 39 0.00 -4.02 4.60
C GLU A 39 0.50 -5.07 5.58
N ASN A 40 1.10 -6.13 5.03
CA ASN A 40 1.96 -7.04 5.79
C ASN A 40 3.42 -6.71 5.45
N GLU A 41 4.16 -6.12 6.39
CA GLU A 41 5.55 -5.67 6.18
C GLU A 41 6.51 -6.82 5.85
N LYS A 42 6.14 -8.08 6.19
CA LYS A 42 6.94 -9.28 5.86
C LYS A 42 6.99 -9.57 4.36
N ASP A 43 6.06 -9.00 3.58
CA ASP A 43 5.94 -9.24 2.15
C ASP A 43 6.65 -8.17 1.29
N GLU A 44 7.39 -7.22 1.87
CA GLU A 44 8.08 -6.18 1.11
C GLU A 44 9.09 -6.74 0.08
N ARG A 45 9.09 -6.18 -1.13
CA ARG A 45 9.99 -6.58 -2.22
C ARG A 45 10.48 -5.40 -3.05
N ASN A 46 11.41 -5.70 -3.94
CA ASN A 46 11.89 -4.75 -4.94
C ASN A 46 10.77 -4.48 -5.97
N CYS A 47 10.50 -3.20 -6.21
CA CYS A 47 9.59 -2.79 -7.26
C CYS A 47 10.12 -3.21 -8.63
N GLN A 48 9.26 -3.80 -9.45
CA GLN A 48 9.64 -4.21 -10.81
C GLN A 48 9.87 -3.02 -11.75
N ASN A 49 9.45 -1.81 -11.37
CA ASN A 49 9.53 -0.61 -12.20
C ASN A 49 10.72 0.30 -11.83
N CYS A 50 10.97 0.54 -10.53
CA CYS A 50 12.06 1.41 -10.08
C CYS A 50 13.20 0.67 -9.37
N GLU A 51 13.12 -0.66 -9.25
CA GLU A 51 14.14 -1.55 -8.67
C GLU A 51 14.45 -1.30 -7.18
N ARG A 52 13.75 -0.34 -6.55
CA ARG A 52 13.86 -0.02 -5.12
C ARG A 52 12.99 -0.96 -4.28
N ARG A 53 13.48 -1.34 -3.11
CA ARG A 53 12.75 -2.11 -2.10
C ARG A 53 11.71 -1.22 -1.41
N THR A 54 10.63 -0.96 -2.13
CA THR A 54 9.54 -0.04 -1.77
C THR A 54 8.19 -0.57 -2.24
N GLU A 55 8.16 -1.78 -2.79
CA GLU A 55 6.94 -2.42 -3.24
C GLU A 55 6.39 -3.29 -2.12
N THR A 56 5.21 -2.93 -1.66
CA THR A 56 4.52 -3.61 -0.57
C THR A 56 3.24 -4.26 -1.07
N LYS A 57 2.80 -5.28 -0.35
CA LYS A 57 1.57 -5.99 -0.62
C LYS A 57 0.43 -5.34 0.16
N LEU A 58 -0.50 -4.74 -0.56
CA LEU A 58 -1.69 -4.13 0.00
C LEU A 58 -2.90 -5.03 -0.20
N LYS A 59 -3.72 -5.13 0.85
CA LYS A 59 -5.03 -5.77 0.83
C LYS A 59 -6.11 -4.75 1.14
N ASP A 60 -7.03 -4.56 0.22
CA ASP A 60 -8.26 -3.81 0.45
C ASP A 60 -9.47 -4.76 0.53
N ASN A 61 -10.65 -4.21 0.75
CA ASN A 61 -11.89 -4.99 0.88
C ASN A 61 -12.24 -5.78 -0.40
N ARG A 62 -11.66 -5.44 -1.57
CA ARG A 62 -11.97 -6.08 -2.85
C ARG A 62 -10.87 -7.01 -3.32
N LYS A 63 -9.60 -6.69 -3.07
CA LYS A 63 -8.47 -7.40 -3.68
C LYS A 63 -7.17 -7.26 -2.90
N GLU A 64 -6.21 -8.08 -3.31
CA GLU A 64 -4.80 -7.97 -2.92
C GLU A 64 -3.98 -7.58 -4.16
N TYR A 65 -3.05 -6.65 -3.98
CA TYR A 65 -2.20 -6.16 -5.05
C TYR A 65 -0.87 -5.65 -4.52
N TRP A 66 0.12 -5.56 -5.40
CA TRP A 66 1.41 -4.95 -5.13
C TRP A 66 1.36 -3.46 -5.45
N TRP A 67 1.91 -2.64 -4.58
CA TRP A 67 2.02 -1.19 -4.76
C TRP A 67 3.39 -0.69 -4.36
N CYS A 68 3.99 0.16 -5.20
CA CYS A 68 5.26 0.80 -4.91
C CYS A 68 5.06 2.23 -4.42
N SER A 69 5.57 2.54 -3.22
CA SER A 69 5.48 3.88 -2.63
C SER A 69 6.32 4.94 -3.35
N ASP A 70 7.38 4.54 -4.05
CA ASP A 70 8.32 5.44 -4.72
C ASP A 70 7.81 5.92 -6.10
N CYS A 71 7.23 5.00 -6.90
CA CYS A 71 6.76 5.31 -8.26
C CYS A 71 5.25 5.14 -8.46
N ASN A 72 4.51 4.83 -7.38
CA ASN A 72 3.05 4.65 -7.37
C ASN A 72 2.52 3.58 -8.36
N SER A 73 3.38 2.66 -8.81
CA SER A 73 2.98 1.56 -9.70
C SER A 73 2.17 0.52 -8.94
N LYS A 74 1.22 -0.13 -9.62
CA LYS A 74 0.39 -1.20 -9.08
C LYS A 74 0.47 -2.44 -9.95
N SER A 75 0.55 -3.61 -9.33
CA SER A 75 0.52 -4.90 -10.03
C SER A 75 -0.49 -5.83 -9.37
N GLU A 76 -1.41 -6.38 -10.16
CA GLU A 76 -2.44 -7.30 -9.67
C GLU A 76 -1.86 -8.68 -9.36
N ILE A 77 -2.37 -9.31 -8.31
CA ILE A 77 -2.04 -10.69 -7.97
C ILE A 77 -3.07 -11.56 -8.66
N LYS A 78 -2.67 -12.21 -9.76
CA LYS A 78 -3.52 -13.21 -10.41
C LYS A 78 -3.51 -14.48 -9.55
N THR A 79 -4.62 -14.74 -8.87
CA THR A 79 -4.86 -16.07 -8.30
C THR A 79 -5.10 -17.04 -9.47
N ALA A 80 -4.31 -18.10 -9.54
CA ALA A 80 -4.38 -19.11 -10.60
C ALA A 80 -5.64 -19.97 -10.53
#